data_AF-A0A524K055-F1
#
_entry.id   AF-A0A524K055-F1
#
_cell.length_a   1.000
_cell.length_b   1.000
_cell.length_c   1.000
_cell.angle_alpha   90.00
_cell.angle_beta   90.00
_cell.angle_gamma   90.00
#
_symmetry.space_group_name_H-M   'P 1'
#
loop_
_entity.id
_entity.type
_entity.pdbx_description
1 polymer ?
#
loop_
_entity_poly.entity_id
_entity_poly.type
_entity_poly.pdbx_seq_one_letter_code
_entity_poly.pdbx_strand_id
1 'polypeptide(L)'
;MKLVINFALTAFVFTFFILLLIGLLNPGVVIEKAGLLPVFLNLLTFYGPLWFVFIALTFFVVQFFSERKYHIGFFNPPTPVYFISFTLLVVSVLIYANYDYYHDFFQAAARDKFIKILLLNFLLLIMGLIFIFSKSRRRKWLQIIFLLLLLADGLVAYVLIMQKVIPLPSTFKYTAPAINPPRQINMVIMEGLSLNYLLGSSQDQNLLNLNWIKENGVIGRLKTHKPNMDLSLFNTLLSGELPAAASVHSAFKFQFRDLPLEF
;
A
#
# COMPACT_ATOMS: atom_id res chain seq x y z
N MET A 1 -6.98 22.91 24.30
CA MET A 1 -5.63 22.75 23.71
C MET A 1 -5.10 21.31 23.74
N LYS A 2 -5.03 20.61 24.88
CA LYS A 2 -4.46 19.23 24.95
C LYS A 2 -5.07 18.24 23.95
N LEU A 3 -6.39 18.27 23.76
CA LEU A 3 -7.10 17.40 22.81
C LEU A 3 -6.67 17.65 21.36
N VAL A 4 -6.60 18.92 20.96
CA VAL A 4 -6.18 19.35 19.60
C VAL A 4 -4.75 18.89 19.32
N ILE A 5 -3.85 19.00 20.30
CA ILE A 5 -2.47 18.52 20.16
C ILE A 5 -2.45 16.99 19.96
N ASN A 6 -3.27 16.24 20.69
CA ASN A 6 -3.35 14.79 20.50
C ASN A 6 -3.86 14.42 19.10
N PHE A 7 -4.87 15.13 18.58
CA PHE A 7 -5.36 14.93 17.21
C PHE A 7 -4.29 15.26 16.17
N ALA A 8 -3.56 16.36 16.35
CA ALA A 8 -2.46 16.74 15.47
C ALA A 8 -1.33 15.70 15.49
N LEU A 9 -0.97 15.19 16.67
CA LEU A 9 0.04 14.15 16.82
C LEU A 9 -0.38 12.86 16.10
N THR A 10 -1.65 12.46 16.21
CA THR A 10 -2.15 11.29 15.49
C THR A 10 -2.20 11.47 13.98
N ALA A 11 -2.52 12.68 13.50
CA ALA A 11 -2.45 13.01 12.08
C ALA A 11 -1.01 12.96 11.56
N PHE A 12 -0.03 13.39 12.36
CA PHE A 12 1.38 13.29 12.04
C PHE A 12 1.82 11.82 11.88
N VAL A 13 1.44 10.96 12.83
CA VAL A 13 1.73 9.52 12.79
C VAL A 13 1.05 8.85 11.59
N PHE A 14 -0.21 9.17 11.31
CA PHE A 14 -0.94 8.64 10.14
C PHE A 14 -0.26 9.04 8.82
N THR A 15 0.11 10.32 8.69
CA THR A 15 0.80 10.83 7.51
C THR A 15 2.16 10.16 7.32
N PHE A 16 2.84 9.84 8.42
CA PHE A 16 4.10 9.10 8.36
C PHE A 16 3.89 7.70 7.76
N PHE A 17 2.82 6.98 8.13
CA PHE A 17 2.49 5.70 7.50
C PHE A 17 2.18 5.82 6.00
N ILE A 18 1.52 6.90 5.58
CA ILE A 18 1.30 7.17 4.15
C ILE A 18 2.62 7.38 3.42
N LEU A 19 3.54 8.16 4.00
CA LEU A 19 4.88 8.36 3.44
C LEU A 19 5.61 7.01 3.28
N LEU A 20 5.54 6.15 4.30
CA LEU A 20 6.15 4.83 4.23
C LEU A 20 5.56 3.99 3.09
N LEU A 21 4.23 4.00 2.95
CA LEU A 21 3.54 3.28 1.88
C LEU A 21 3.96 3.78 0.50
N ILE A 22 4.03 5.09 0.30
CA ILE A 22 4.46 5.69 -0.98
C ILE A 22 5.92 5.35 -1.27
N GLY A 23 6.79 5.37 -0.26
CA GLY A 23 8.19 4.97 -0.40
C GLY A 23 8.34 3.51 -0.82
N LEU A 24 7.54 2.61 -0.26
CA LEU A 24 7.53 1.19 -0.64
C LEU A 24 6.95 0.97 -2.04
N LEU A 25 5.97 1.76 -2.47
CA LEU A 25 5.38 1.70 -3.82
C LEU A 25 6.35 2.14 -4.92
N ASN A 26 7.40 2.88 -4.60
CA ASN A 26 8.38 3.39 -5.57
C ASN A 26 9.79 2.86 -5.27
N PRO A 27 10.05 1.54 -5.38
CA PRO A 27 11.34 0.96 -4.99
C PRO A 27 12.52 1.45 -5.83
N GLY A 28 12.26 1.94 -7.06
CA GLY A 28 13.29 2.49 -7.95
C GLY A 28 13.60 3.97 -7.73
N VAL A 29 12.82 4.68 -6.89
CA VAL A 29 13.05 6.10 -6.63
C VAL A 29 14.04 6.25 -5.48
N VAL A 30 15.21 6.80 -5.79
CA VAL A 30 16.18 7.19 -4.76
C VAL A 30 15.72 8.52 -4.17
N ILE A 31 15.04 8.46 -3.01
CA ILE A 31 14.71 9.68 -2.28
C ILE A 31 15.97 10.11 -1.52
N GLU A 32 16.54 11.27 -1.88
CA GLU A 32 17.61 11.87 -1.09
C GLU A 32 17.13 12.14 0.35
N LYS A 33 18.02 12.01 1.33
CA LYS A 33 17.67 12.24 2.77
C LYS A 33 17.03 13.61 3.01
N ALA A 34 17.49 14.63 2.27
CA ALA A 34 16.94 15.99 2.34
C ALA A 34 15.53 16.10 1.73
N GLY A 35 15.15 15.19 0.83
CA GLY A 35 13.89 15.20 0.12
C GLY A 35 12.69 14.62 0.87
N LEU A 36 12.92 13.81 1.92
CA LEU A 36 11.81 13.21 2.67
C LEU A 36 10.98 14.23 3.47
N LEU A 37 11.62 15.24 4.05
CA LEU A 37 10.90 16.23 4.86
C LEU A 37 9.93 17.08 4.02
N PRO A 38 10.33 17.64 2.85
CA PRO A 38 9.40 18.30 1.94
C PRO A 38 8.22 17.41 1.53
N VAL A 39 8.48 16.14 1.20
CA VAL A 39 7.41 15.19 0.85
C VAL A 39 6.48 14.96 2.02
N PHE A 40 7.01 14.73 3.21
CA PHE A 40 6.22 14.54 4.41
C PHE A 40 5.34 15.77 4.70
N LEU A 41 5.89 16.98 4.59
CA LEU A 41 5.15 18.22 4.80
C LEU A 41 4.05 18.41 3.75
N ASN A 42 4.33 18.10 2.48
CA ASN A 42 3.31 18.10 1.42
C ASN A 42 2.23 17.06 1.68
N LEU A 43 2.56 15.84 2.11
CA LEU A 43 1.55 14.85 2.49
C LEU A 43 0.74 15.30 3.71
N LEU A 44 1.39 15.98 4.66
CA LEU A 44 0.75 16.47 5.87
C LEU A 44 -0.30 17.54 5.56
N THR A 45 -0.10 18.41 4.56
CA THR A 45 -1.10 19.42 4.20
C THR A 45 -2.37 18.81 3.62
N PHE A 46 -2.28 17.67 2.93
CA PHE A 46 -3.45 16.98 2.36
C PHE A 46 -4.06 15.97 3.33
N TYR A 47 -3.29 15.00 3.81
CA TYR A 47 -3.79 13.89 4.62
C TYR A 47 -3.92 14.23 6.11
N GLY A 48 -3.12 15.18 6.60
CA GLY A 48 -3.14 15.59 8.00
C GLY A 48 -4.50 16.17 8.43
N PRO A 49 -5.05 17.19 7.74
CA PRO A 49 -6.37 17.73 8.04
C PRO A 49 -7.48 16.69 7.94
N LEU A 50 -7.43 15.82 6.93
CA LEU A 50 -8.42 14.75 6.75
C LEU A 50 -8.44 13.81 7.96
N TRP A 51 -7.26 13.33 8.38
CA TRP A 51 -7.16 12.45 9.54
C TRP A 51 -7.51 13.17 10.84
N PHE A 52 -7.13 14.44 10.98
CA PHE A 52 -7.48 15.29 12.12
C PHE A 52 -9.01 15.41 12.28
N VAL A 53 -9.72 15.69 11.19
CA VAL A 53 -11.19 15.77 11.21
C VAL A 53 -11.79 14.41 11.51
N PHE A 54 -11.29 13.35 10.89
CA PHE A 54 -11.77 11.99 11.12
C PHE A 54 -11.64 11.54 12.58
N ILE A 55 -10.47 11.75 13.20
CA ILE A 55 -10.25 11.38 14.60
C ILE A 55 -11.08 12.26 15.55
N ALA A 56 -11.25 13.54 15.23
CA ALA A 56 -12.08 14.45 16.02
C ALA A 56 -13.55 14.03 15.98
N LEU A 57 -14.10 13.75 14.80
CA LEU A 57 -15.48 13.26 14.64
C LEU A 57 -15.68 11.94 15.39
N THR A 58 -14.76 10.98 15.20
CA THR A 58 -14.82 9.69 15.90
C THR A 58 -14.82 9.88 17.41
N PHE A 59 -13.95 10.74 17.94
CA PHE A 59 -13.90 11.05 19.36
C PHE A 59 -15.21 11.64 19.88
N PHE A 60 -15.78 12.63 19.20
CA PHE A 60 -17.04 13.26 19.62
C PHE A 60 -18.23 12.31 19.53
N VAL A 61 -18.29 11.47 18.50
CA VAL A 61 -19.32 10.43 18.36
C VAL A 61 -19.22 9.44 19.52
N VAL A 62 -18.04 8.91 19.82
CA VAL A 62 -17.83 7.99 20.94
C VAL A 62 -18.15 8.67 22.28
N GLN A 63 -17.75 9.93 22.45
CA GLN A 63 -18.06 10.69 23.66
C GLN A 63 -19.56 10.92 23.83
N PHE A 64 -20.28 11.21 22.75
CA PHE A 64 -21.73 11.40 22.75
C PHE A 64 -22.45 10.12 23.18
N PHE A 65 -22.14 8.98 22.56
CA PHE A 65 -22.78 7.70 22.88
C PHE A 65 -22.37 7.11 24.24
N SER A 66 -21.18 7.45 24.74
CA SER A 66 -20.70 6.97 26.04
C SER A 66 -21.31 7.73 27.21
N GLU A 67 -21.90 8.91 26.97
CA GLU A 67 -22.42 9.86 27.97
C GLU A 67 -21.43 10.23 29.08
N ARG A 68 -20.14 9.89 28.90
CA ARG A 68 -19.08 10.06 29.88
C ARG A 68 -18.15 11.18 29.45
N LYS A 69 -17.82 12.06 30.38
CA LYS A 69 -16.73 13.03 30.20
C LYS A 69 -15.39 12.31 30.31
N TYR A 70 -14.66 12.24 29.21
CA TYR A 70 -13.30 11.72 29.21
C TYR A 70 -12.33 12.79 29.70
N HIS A 71 -11.55 12.46 30.73
CA HIS A 71 -10.40 13.29 31.08
C HIS A 71 -9.37 13.23 29.96
N ILE A 72 -8.77 14.37 29.62
CA ILE A 72 -7.79 14.49 28.54
C ILE A 72 -6.45 14.88 29.14
N GLY A 73 -5.45 14.02 28.95
CA GLY A 73 -4.09 14.20 29.45
C GLY A 73 -3.05 13.65 28.49
N PHE A 74 -1.78 13.98 28.70
CA PHE A 74 -0.70 13.35 27.93
C PHE A 74 -0.24 12.04 28.58
N PHE A 75 0.06 12.10 29.88
CA PHE A 75 0.54 10.94 30.65
C PHE A 75 -0.51 10.40 31.64
N ASN A 76 -1.42 11.26 32.08
CA ASN A 76 -2.53 10.87 32.93
C ASN A 76 -3.79 11.71 32.63
N PRO A 77 -4.85 11.14 32.03
CA PRO A 77 -4.86 9.84 31.39
C PRO A 77 -3.96 9.81 30.12
N PRO A 78 -3.55 8.62 29.66
CA PRO A 78 -2.70 8.42 28.48
C PRO A 78 -3.46 8.59 27.16
N THR A 79 -4.05 9.77 26.96
CA THR A 79 -4.83 10.08 25.75
C THR A 79 -4.09 9.81 24.42
N PRO A 80 -2.78 10.12 24.28
CA PRO A 80 -2.02 9.79 23.07
C PRO A 80 -2.02 8.29 22.75
N VAL A 81 -1.86 7.43 23.75
CA VAL A 81 -1.79 5.98 23.53
C VAL A 81 -3.10 5.46 22.95
N TYR A 82 -4.25 5.94 23.42
CA TYR A 82 -5.55 5.56 22.87
C TYR A 82 -5.69 5.95 21.40
N PHE A 83 -5.42 7.22 21.07
CA PHE A 83 -5.60 7.69 19.70
C PHE A 83 -4.57 7.10 18.73
N ILE A 84 -3.31 6.95 19.14
CA ILE A 84 -2.28 6.30 18.32
C ILE A 84 -2.63 4.83 18.11
N SER A 85 -3.04 4.10 19.16
CA SER A 85 -3.46 2.70 19.02
C SER A 85 -4.65 2.55 18.07
N PHE A 86 -5.61 3.47 18.14
CA PHE A 86 -6.73 3.52 17.19
C PHE A 86 -6.25 3.80 15.76
N THR A 87 -5.32 4.75 15.60
CA THR A 87 -4.73 5.06 14.28
C THR A 87 -4.00 3.85 13.70
N LEU A 88 -3.18 3.17 14.50
CA LEU A 88 -2.50 1.93 14.12
C LEU A 88 -3.47 0.82 13.74
N LEU A 89 -4.60 0.72 14.43
CA LEU A 89 -5.67 -0.22 14.10
C LEU A 89 -6.27 0.07 12.73
N VAL A 90 -6.63 1.33 12.45
CA VAL A 90 -7.18 1.69 11.13
C VAL A 90 -6.15 1.44 10.03
N VAL A 91 -4.89 1.85 10.23
CA VAL A 91 -3.81 1.60 9.28
C VAL A 91 -3.62 0.10 9.04
N SER A 92 -3.63 -0.72 10.08
CA SER A 92 -3.48 -2.17 9.98
C SER A 92 -4.65 -2.81 9.23
N VAL A 93 -5.89 -2.37 9.47
CA VAL A 93 -7.07 -2.82 8.71
C VAL A 93 -6.97 -2.44 7.23
N LEU A 94 -6.56 -1.21 6.93
CA LEU A 94 -6.35 -0.76 5.55
C LEU A 94 -5.27 -1.58 4.83
N ILE A 95 -4.16 -1.86 5.51
CA ILE A 95 -3.09 -2.67 4.95
C ILE A 95 -3.57 -4.12 4.72
N TYR A 96 -4.24 -4.70 5.71
CA TYR A 96 -4.76 -6.07 5.60
C TYR A 96 -5.79 -6.21 4.46
N ALA A 97 -6.73 -5.26 4.34
CA ALA A 97 -7.74 -5.27 3.29
C ALA A 97 -7.13 -5.19 1.88
N ASN A 98 -5.91 -4.66 1.76
CA ASN A 98 -5.19 -4.52 0.51
C ASN A 98 -3.96 -5.45 0.42
N TYR A 99 -3.87 -6.46 1.29
CA TYR A 99 -2.70 -7.33 1.38
C TYR A 99 -2.41 -8.05 0.05
N ASP A 100 -3.42 -8.64 -0.59
CA ASP A 100 -3.27 -9.33 -1.88
C ASP A 100 -2.69 -8.41 -2.95
N TYR A 101 -3.15 -7.14 -2.97
CA TYR A 101 -2.64 -6.15 -3.90
C TYR A 101 -1.16 -5.85 -3.65
N TYR A 102 -0.77 -5.62 -2.39
CA TYR A 102 0.61 -5.35 -2.04
C TYR A 102 1.53 -6.56 -2.24
N HIS A 103 1.02 -7.78 -2.01
CA HIS A 103 1.77 -9.01 -2.19
C HIS A 103 2.17 -9.24 -3.65
N ASP A 104 1.24 -8.99 -4.58
CA ASP A 104 1.44 -9.15 -6.02
C ASP A 104 2.15 -7.96 -6.66
N PHE A 105 2.06 -6.77 -6.03
CA PHE A 105 2.72 -5.55 -6.49
C PHE A 105 4.21 -5.52 -6.09
N PHE A 106 4.55 -5.88 -4.84
CA PHE A 106 5.92 -5.75 -4.36
C PHE A 106 6.84 -6.87 -4.85
N GLN A 107 8.00 -6.46 -5.39
CA GLN A 107 9.16 -7.35 -5.56
C GLN A 107 9.52 -8.05 -4.24
N ALA A 108 10.08 -9.27 -4.33
CA ALA A 108 10.39 -10.09 -3.15
C ALA A 108 11.15 -9.33 -2.05
N ALA A 109 12.17 -8.54 -2.41
CA ALA A 109 12.95 -7.75 -1.46
C ALA A 109 12.13 -6.62 -0.79
N ALA A 110 11.26 -5.94 -1.54
CA ALA A 110 10.37 -4.90 -1.00
C ALA A 110 9.26 -5.52 -0.13
N ARG A 111 8.76 -6.70 -0.52
CA ARG A 111 7.76 -7.46 0.21
C ARG A 111 8.26 -7.91 1.58
N ASP A 112 9.50 -8.37 1.68
CA ASP A 112 10.10 -8.75 2.96
C ASP A 112 10.22 -7.56 3.92
N LYS A 113 10.58 -6.37 3.40
CA LYS A 113 10.61 -5.13 4.18
C LYS A 113 9.21 -4.75 4.65
N PHE A 114 8.23 -4.81 3.75
CA PHE A 114 6.83 -4.53 4.05
C PHE A 114 6.25 -5.46 5.12
N ILE A 115 6.50 -6.77 5.04
CA ILE A 115 6.05 -7.75 6.04
C ILE A 115 6.67 -7.45 7.41
N LYS A 116 7.96 -7.08 7.47
CA LYS A 116 8.61 -6.70 8.74
C LYS A 116 7.95 -5.47 9.37
N ILE A 117 7.67 -4.42 8.59
CA ILE A 117 6.97 -3.21 9.05
C ILE A 117 5.55 -3.57 9.52
N LEU A 118 4.84 -4.43 8.79
CA LEU A 118 3.51 -4.89 9.16
C LEU A 118 3.50 -5.66 10.48
N LEU A 119 4.44 -6.58 10.67
CA LEU A 119 4.56 -7.36 11.91
C LEU A 119 4.88 -6.45 13.11
N LEU A 120 5.73 -5.43 12.93
CA LEU A 120 6.07 -4.48 13.98
C LEU A 120 4.88 -3.59 14.35
N ASN A 121 4.13 -3.11 13.36
CA ASN A 121 2.84 -2.43 13.57
C ASN A 121 1.83 -3.30 14.32
N PHE A 122 1.74 -4.58 13.96
CA PHE A 122 0.84 -5.52 14.62
C PHE A 122 1.24 -5.75 16.09
N LEU A 123 2.54 -5.87 16.37
CA LEU A 123 3.06 -5.95 17.74
C LEU A 123 2.71 -4.70 18.56
N LEU A 124 2.88 -3.51 17.98
CA LEU A 124 2.51 -2.23 18.58
C LEU A 124 1.01 -2.17 18.89
N LEU A 125 0.17 -2.66 17.97
CA LEU A 125 -1.27 -2.75 18.15
C LEU A 125 -1.64 -3.66 19.32
N ILE A 126 -1.06 -4.85 19.41
CA ILE A 126 -1.28 -5.78 20.54
C ILE A 126 -0.89 -5.11 21.86
N MET A 127 0.29 -4.46 21.90
CA MET A 127 0.74 -3.73 23.08
C MET A 127 -0.21 -2.59 23.46
N GLY A 128 -0.72 -1.85 22.47
CA GLY A 128 -1.75 -0.84 22.65
C GLY A 128 -3.03 -1.41 23.27
N LEU A 129 -3.54 -2.54 22.75
CA LEU A 129 -4.71 -3.21 23.29
C LEU A 129 -4.49 -3.72 24.72
N ILE A 130 -3.36 -4.38 24.99
CA ILE A 130 -2.99 -4.83 26.35
C ILE A 130 -2.99 -3.64 27.30
N PHE A 131 -2.44 -2.50 26.88
CA PHE A 131 -2.43 -1.29 27.69
C PHE A 131 -3.84 -0.74 27.96
N ILE A 132 -4.72 -0.76 26.96
CA ILE A 132 -6.10 -0.26 27.07
C ILE A 132 -6.93 -1.14 28.02
N PHE A 133 -6.82 -2.46 27.90
CA PHE A 133 -7.64 -3.44 28.63
C PHE A 133 -7.07 -3.85 29.99
N SER A 134 -5.76 -3.73 30.18
CA SER A 134 -5.16 -4.02 31.49
C SER A 134 -5.60 -2.96 32.51
N LYS A 135 -5.87 -3.39 33.77
CA LYS A 135 -5.99 -2.49 34.93
C LYS A 135 -4.73 -1.61 35.15
N SER A 136 -3.68 -1.84 34.35
CA SER A 136 -2.42 -1.13 34.25
C SER A 136 -2.48 0.30 33.65
N ARG A 137 -3.67 0.95 33.58
CA ARG A 137 -3.78 2.38 33.23
C ARG A 137 -2.89 3.31 34.06
N ARG A 138 -2.46 2.87 35.25
CA ARG A 138 -1.58 3.63 36.17
C ARG A 138 -0.07 3.41 35.96
N ARG A 139 0.37 2.41 35.19
CA ARG A 139 1.80 2.12 35.03
C ARG A 139 2.41 2.96 33.90
N LYS A 140 2.94 4.14 34.26
CA LYS A 140 3.63 5.08 33.35
C LYS A 140 4.71 4.39 32.48
N TRP A 141 5.39 3.38 33.02
CA TRP A 141 6.42 2.62 32.30
C TRP A 141 5.91 1.93 31.03
N LEU A 142 4.67 1.41 31.01
CA LEU A 142 4.12 0.80 29.79
C LEU A 142 3.83 1.83 28.70
N GLN A 143 3.46 3.06 29.08
CA GLN A 143 3.29 4.16 28.13
C GLN A 143 4.63 4.53 27.49
N ILE A 144 5.69 4.60 28.30
CA ILE A 144 7.04 4.89 27.82
C ILE A 144 7.50 3.79 26.87
N ILE A 145 7.30 2.51 27.23
CA ILE A 145 7.63 1.37 26.37
C ILE A 145 6.86 1.44 25.04
N PHE A 146 5.55 1.74 25.07
CA PHE A 146 4.74 1.89 23.85
C PHE A 146 5.28 3.01 22.94
N LEU A 147 5.59 4.18 23.51
CA LEU A 147 6.13 5.31 22.75
C LEU A 147 7.54 5.02 22.21
N LEU A 148 8.38 4.32 22.98
CA LEU A 148 9.70 3.88 22.52
C LEU A 148 9.60 2.88 21.38
N LEU A 149 8.66 1.93 21.45
CA LEU A 149 8.40 0.98 20.37
C LEU A 149 7.88 1.69 19.12
N LEU A 150 7.00 2.69 19.27
CA LEU A 150 6.50 3.49 18.15
C LEU A 150 7.65 4.25 17.46
N LEU A 151 8.55 4.82 18.26
CA LEU A 151 9.74 5.50 17.73
C LEU A 151 10.70 4.52 17.05
N ALA A 152 10.91 3.34 17.63
CA ALA A 152 11.72 2.29 17.03
C ALA A 152 11.14 1.81 15.70
N ASP A 153 9.81 1.63 15.61
CA ASP A 153 9.11 1.27 14.37
C ASP A 153 9.31 2.34 13.29
N GLY A 154 9.13 3.61 13.64
CA GLY A 154 9.40 4.72 12.71
C GLY A 154 10.84 4.74 12.20
N LEU A 155 11.82 4.49 13.08
CA LEU A 155 13.23 4.44 12.69
C LEU A 155 13.56 3.23 11.82
N VAL A 156 13.04 2.05 12.15
CA VAL A 156 13.23 0.84 11.35
C VAL A 156 12.64 1.04 9.96
N ALA A 157 11.40 1.53 9.87
CA ALA A 157 10.74 1.79 8.60
C ALA A 157 11.50 2.84 7.76
N TYR A 158 11.99 3.91 8.39
CA TYR A 158 12.84 4.91 7.76
C TYR A 158 14.13 4.30 7.16
N VAL A 159 14.83 3.48 7.94
CA VAL A 159 16.07 2.81 7.48
C VAL A 159 15.78 1.85 6.33
N LEU A 160 14.69 1.09 6.40
CA LEU A 160 14.33 0.12 5.37
C LEU A 160 13.99 0.78 4.02
N ILE A 161 13.37 1.96 4.04
CA ILE A 161 13.09 2.74 2.82
C ILE A 161 14.36 3.38 2.26
N MET A 162 15.24 3.87 3.13
CA MET A 162 16.51 4.49 2.73
C MET A 162 17.54 3.51 2.15
N GLN A 163 17.39 2.21 2.41
CA GLN A 163 18.26 1.19 1.84
C GLN A 163 18.00 1.02 0.34
N LYS A 164 18.91 1.58 -0.47
CA LYS A 164 19.03 1.33 -1.91
C LYS A 164 19.04 -0.17 -2.19
N VAL A 165 18.00 -0.67 -2.82
CA VAL A 165 18.03 -1.96 -3.51
C VAL A 165 17.69 -1.64 -4.94
N ILE A 166 18.70 -1.44 -5.77
CA ILE A 166 18.52 -1.53 -7.22
C ILE A 166 18.49 -3.02 -7.49
N PRO A 167 17.32 -3.62 -7.78
CA PRO A 167 17.32 -5.00 -8.22
C PRO A 167 18.03 -5.00 -9.57
N LEU A 168 19.17 -5.71 -9.68
CA LEU A 168 19.69 -5.98 -11.01
C LEU A 168 18.60 -6.73 -11.77
N PRO A 169 18.26 -6.33 -13.01
CA PRO A 169 17.34 -7.10 -13.82
C PRO A 169 17.92 -8.51 -13.94
N SER A 170 17.19 -9.51 -13.44
CA SER A 170 17.60 -10.89 -13.58
C SER A 170 17.73 -11.19 -15.07
N THR A 171 18.91 -11.60 -15.51
CA THR A 171 19.12 -12.05 -16.88
C THR A 171 18.27 -13.30 -17.11
N PHE A 172 17.18 -13.13 -17.85
CA PHE A 172 16.18 -14.18 -18.02
C PHE A 172 16.69 -15.34 -18.87
N LYS A 173 16.35 -16.56 -18.42
CA LYS A 173 16.68 -17.84 -19.07
C LYS A 173 15.42 -18.54 -19.62
N TYR A 174 14.51 -17.80 -20.26
CA TYR A 174 13.44 -18.45 -21.02
C TYR A 174 13.83 -18.54 -22.48
N THR A 175 14.16 -19.75 -22.91
CA THR A 175 14.33 -20.06 -24.33
C THR A 175 12.95 -20.33 -24.90
N ALA A 176 12.53 -19.52 -25.88
CA ALA A 176 11.28 -19.79 -26.59
C ALA A 176 11.31 -21.21 -27.18
N PRO A 177 10.23 -22.00 -27.05
CA PRO A 177 10.19 -23.33 -27.64
C PRO A 177 10.37 -23.21 -29.16
N ALA A 178 11.28 -24.02 -29.71
CA ALA A 178 11.51 -24.05 -31.16
C ALA A 178 10.30 -24.67 -31.86
N ILE A 179 9.55 -23.86 -32.60
CA ILE A 179 8.41 -24.33 -33.40
C ILE A 179 8.94 -24.73 -34.78
N ASN A 180 8.85 -26.02 -35.11
CA ASN A 180 9.19 -26.57 -36.42
C ASN A 180 7.96 -27.21 -37.08
N PRO A 181 7.56 -26.79 -38.30
CA PRO A 181 8.15 -25.71 -39.11
C PRO A 181 7.91 -24.32 -38.52
N PRO A 182 8.76 -23.32 -38.81
CA PRO A 182 8.58 -21.97 -38.32
C PRO A 182 7.24 -21.40 -38.81
N ARG A 183 6.40 -20.98 -37.87
CA ARG A 183 5.11 -20.33 -38.14
C ARG A 183 5.12 -18.93 -37.56
N GLN A 184 4.50 -17.99 -38.26
CA GLN A 184 4.28 -16.64 -37.74
C GLN A 184 3.23 -16.70 -36.61
N ILE A 185 3.59 -16.17 -35.44
CA ILE A 185 2.67 -15.99 -34.31
C ILE A 185 2.31 -14.51 -34.25
N ASN A 186 1.03 -14.20 -34.45
CA ASN A 186 0.50 -12.86 -34.27
C ASN A 186 -0.28 -12.81 -32.95
N MET A 187 0.11 -11.89 -32.08
CA MET A 187 -0.56 -11.65 -30.80
C MET A 187 -1.27 -10.30 -30.87
N VAL A 188 -2.58 -10.30 -30.64
CA VAL A 188 -3.40 -9.08 -30.62
C VAL A 188 -3.88 -8.86 -29.18
N ILE A 189 -3.56 -7.70 -28.63
CA ILE A 189 -3.90 -7.31 -27.28
C ILE A 189 -4.93 -6.19 -27.38
N MET A 190 -6.07 -6.38 -26.72
CA MET A 190 -7.15 -5.39 -26.69
C MET A 190 -7.39 -4.98 -25.24
N GLU A 191 -7.15 -3.70 -24.95
CA GLU A 191 -7.31 -3.11 -23.63
C GLU A 191 -8.79 -2.79 -23.34
N GLY A 192 -9.20 -2.86 -22.07
CA GLY A 192 -10.55 -2.46 -21.63
C GLY A 192 -11.69 -3.38 -22.10
N LEU A 193 -11.37 -4.50 -22.73
CA LEU A 193 -12.35 -5.32 -23.43
C LEU A 193 -12.83 -6.47 -22.53
N SER A 194 -14.10 -6.44 -22.14
CA SER A 194 -14.70 -7.52 -21.36
C SER A 194 -15.13 -8.67 -22.26
N LEU A 195 -14.96 -9.91 -21.79
CA LEU A 195 -15.44 -11.10 -22.52
C LEU A 195 -16.96 -11.03 -22.78
N ASN A 196 -17.72 -10.46 -21.85
CA ASN A 196 -19.17 -10.31 -22.01
C ASN A 196 -19.53 -9.39 -23.18
N TYR A 197 -18.76 -8.32 -23.39
CA TYR A 197 -18.95 -7.42 -24.53
C TYR A 197 -18.70 -8.12 -25.86
N LEU A 198 -17.63 -8.93 -25.95
CA LEU A 198 -17.32 -9.73 -27.15
C LEU A 198 -18.40 -10.78 -27.44
N LEU A 199 -18.87 -11.47 -26.42
CA LEU A 199 -19.90 -12.50 -26.56
C LEU A 199 -21.25 -11.90 -26.94
N GLY A 200 -21.63 -10.74 -26.39
CA GLY A 200 -22.84 -10.02 -26.79
C GLY A 200 -22.77 -9.55 -28.25
N SER A 201 -21.69 -8.89 -28.64
CA SER A 201 -21.50 -8.36 -30.00
C SER A 201 -21.38 -9.45 -31.07
N SER A 202 -21.00 -10.68 -30.67
CA SER A 202 -20.96 -11.88 -31.51
C SER A 202 -22.36 -12.42 -31.84
N GLN A 203 -23.30 -12.31 -30.90
CA GLN A 203 -24.70 -12.73 -31.08
C GLN A 203 -25.45 -11.78 -32.02
N ASP A 204 -25.10 -10.49 -31.99
CA ASP A 204 -25.66 -9.46 -32.89
C ASP A 204 -25.10 -9.53 -34.32
N GLN A 205 -24.36 -10.57 -34.68
CA GLN A 205 -23.69 -10.79 -35.99
C GLN A 205 -22.71 -9.68 -36.43
N ASN A 206 -22.41 -8.70 -35.58
CA ASN A 206 -21.47 -7.62 -35.89
C ASN A 206 -20.01 -8.08 -35.94
N LEU A 207 -19.68 -9.24 -35.36
CA LEU A 207 -18.31 -9.79 -35.28
C LEU A 207 -18.21 -11.20 -35.92
N LEU A 208 -18.46 -11.30 -37.23
CA LEU A 208 -18.43 -12.57 -37.98
C LEU A 208 -17.10 -13.33 -37.85
N ASN A 209 -15.97 -12.61 -37.86
CA ASN A 209 -14.65 -13.22 -37.69
C ASN A 209 -14.47 -13.85 -36.30
N LEU A 210 -15.06 -13.26 -35.26
CA LEU A 210 -14.99 -13.79 -33.91
C LEU A 210 -15.82 -15.08 -33.78
N ASN A 211 -16.97 -15.16 -34.46
CA ASN A 211 -17.79 -16.38 -34.52
C ASN A 211 -17.02 -17.54 -35.15
N TRP A 212 -16.33 -17.27 -36.26
CA TRP A 212 -15.49 -18.29 -36.91
C TRP A 212 -14.33 -18.76 -36.02
N ILE A 213 -13.64 -17.84 -35.33
CA ILE A 213 -12.56 -18.16 -34.37
C ILE A 213 -13.11 -18.97 -33.20
N LYS A 214 -14.34 -18.69 -32.75
CA LYS A 214 -14.99 -19.43 -31.67
C LYS A 214 -15.32 -20.87 -32.06
N GLU A 215 -15.72 -21.10 -33.30
CA GLU A 215 -16.07 -22.44 -33.81
C GLU A 215 -14.84 -23.27 -34.19
N ASN A 216 -13.78 -22.63 -34.71
CA ASN A 216 -12.61 -23.33 -35.27
C ASN A 216 -11.34 -23.20 -34.41
N GLY A 217 -11.38 -22.39 -33.36
CA GLY A 217 -10.25 -22.11 -32.48
C GLY A 217 -10.45 -22.59 -31.05
N VAL A 218 -9.57 -22.13 -30.15
CA VAL A 218 -9.63 -22.43 -28.73
C VAL A 218 -9.97 -21.16 -27.96
N ILE A 219 -11.03 -21.23 -27.15
CA ILE A 219 -11.40 -20.16 -26.22
C ILE A 219 -11.03 -20.59 -24.82
N GLY A 220 -10.24 -19.76 -24.14
CA GLY A 220 -9.92 -19.91 -22.74
C GLY A 220 -10.23 -18.63 -21.98
N ARG A 221 -10.50 -18.77 -20.67
CA ARG A 221 -10.50 -17.64 -19.74
C ARG A 221 -9.16 -17.61 -19.05
N LEU A 222 -8.41 -16.53 -19.25
CA LEU A 222 -7.17 -16.29 -18.53
C LEU A 222 -7.49 -15.48 -17.28
N LYS A 223 -6.94 -15.90 -16.14
CA LYS A 223 -6.98 -15.10 -14.92
C LYS A 223 -5.92 -14.01 -15.05
N THR A 224 -6.33 -12.75 -14.98
CA THR A 224 -5.40 -11.62 -15.00
C THR A 224 -4.68 -11.50 -13.65
N HIS A 225 -3.54 -10.81 -13.67
CA HIS A 225 -2.78 -10.50 -12.45
C HIS A 225 -3.21 -9.15 -11.86
N LYS A 226 -2.94 -8.97 -10.56
CA LYS A 226 -3.05 -7.68 -9.88
C LYS A 226 -1.63 -7.06 -9.76
N PRO A 227 -1.47 -5.73 -9.91
CA PRO A 227 -2.48 -4.75 -10.34
C PRO A 227 -2.90 -4.98 -11.80
N ASN A 228 -4.16 -4.69 -12.11
CA ASN A 228 -4.72 -4.78 -13.46
C ASN A 228 -4.46 -3.51 -14.29
N MET A 229 -3.31 -2.87 -14.09
CA MET A 229 -2.89 -1.71 -14.86
C MET A 229 -2.29 -2.14 -16.20
N ASP A 230 -2.47 -1.31 -17.23
CA ASP A 230 -2.15 -1.66 -18.61
C ASP A 230 -0.67 -2.04 -18.77
N LEU A 231 0.22 -1.27 -18.15
CA LEU A 231 1.67 -1.50 -18.24
C LEU A 231 2.10 -2.77 -17.51
N SER A 232 1.51 -3.08 -16.34
CA SER A 232 1.75 -4.35 -15.64
C SER A 232 1.30 -5.55 -16.45
N LEU A 233 0.09 -5.50 -17.01
CA LEU A 233 -0.46 -6.60 -17.80
C LEU A 233 0.30 -6.79 -19.11
N PHE A 234 0.71 -5.70 -19.75
CA PHE A 234 1.51 -5.73 -20.97
C PHE A 234 2.89 -6.34 -20.72
N ASN A 235 3.57 -5.94 -19.63
CA ASN A 235 4.84 -6.53 -19.24
C ASN A 235 4.69 -8.03 -18.97
N THR A 236 3.71 -8.44 -18.16
CA THR A 236 3.45 -9.85 -17.86
C THR A 236 3.13 -10.65 -19.12
N LEU A 237 2.37 -10.09 -20.06
CA LEU A 237 2.01 -10.78 -21.28
C LEU A 237 3.22 -10.96 -22.22
N LEU A 238 4.10 -9.96 -22.31
CA LEU A 238 5.29 -10.03 -23.16
C LEU A 238 6.43 -10.85 -22.53
N SER A 239 6.62 -10.77 -21.21
CA SER A 239 7.70 -11.48 -20.52
C SER A 239 7.28 -12.87 -20.02
N GLY A 240 5.98 -13.10 -19.82
CA GLY A 240 5.47 -14.28 -19.13
C GLY A 240 5.65 -14.26 -17.62
N GLU A 241 6.09 -13.14 -17.04
CA GLU A 241 6.40 -13.02 -15.60
C GLU A 241 5.29 -12.37 -14.80
N LEU A 242 5.27 -12.67 -13.49
CA LEU A 242 4.37 -12.00 -12.57
C LEU A 242 4.65 -10.49 -12.53
N PRO A 243 3.62 -9.65 -12.31
CA PRO A 243 3.80 -8.20 -12.24
C PRO A 243 4.91 -7.79 -11.28
N ALA A 244 5.04 -8.46 -10.13
CA ALA A 244 6.09 -8.25 -9.14
C ALA A 244 7.51 -8.32 -9.70
N ALA A 245 7.78 -8.98 -10.83
CA ALA A 245 9.12 -9.05 -11.41
C ALA A 245 9.48 -7.81 -12.24
N ALA A 246 8.47 -7.09 -12.75
CA ALA A 246 8.69 -5.84 -13.46
C ALA A 246 9.15 -4.73 -12.51
N SER A 247 9.97 -3.80 -13.00
CA SER A 247 10.36 -2.59 -12.25
C SER A 247 9.33 -1.46 -12.42
N VAL A 248 8.49 -1.53 -13.45
CA VAL A 248 7.47 -0.53 -13.78
C VAL A 248 6.12 -1.23 -13.84
N HIS A 249 5.19 -0.78 -13.01
CA HIS A 249 3.83 -1.35 -12.91
C HIS A 249 2.74 -0.41 -13.46
N SER A 250 3.05 0.88 -13.57
CA SER A 250 2.10 1.91 -14.01
C SER A 250 2.79 2.95 -14.88
N ALA A 251 2.05 3.50 -15.86
CA ALA A 251 2.48 4.70 -16.59
C ALA A 251 2.53 5.93 -15.66
N PHE A 252 1.65 5.96 -14.65
CA PHE A 252 1.62 6.98 -13.63
C PHE A 252 2.50 6.57 -12.45
N LYS A 253 3.71 7.13 -12.37
CA LYS A 253 4.50 7.09 -11.13
C LYS A 253 4.03 8.20 -10.20
N PHE A 254 4.08 7.98 -8.88
CA PHE A 254 3.87 9.06 -7.93
C PHE A 254 5.04 10.05 -8.07
N GLN A 255 4.82 11.12 -8.82
CA GLN A 255 5.82 12.15 -9.03
C GLN A 255 5.72 13.17 -7.90
N PHE A 256 6.79 13.29 -7.11
CA PHE A 256 6.97 14.41 -6.21
C PHE A 256 7.32 15.63 -7.07
N ARG A 257 6.40 16.59 -7.21
CA ARG A 257 6.61 17.79 -8.05
C ARG A 257 7.88 18.58 -7.67
N ASP A 258 8.29 18.49 -6.41
CA ASP A 258 9.38 19.28 -5.83
C ASP A 258 10.70 18.50 -5.66
N LEU A 259 10.76 17.23 -6.10
CA LEU A 259 11.99 16.46 -6.08
C LEU A 259 12.44 16.14 -7.50
N PRO A 260 13.70 16.47 -7.86
CA PRO A 260 14.29 15.90 -9.06
C PRO A 260 14.42 14.40 -8.82
N LEU A 261 13.50 13.63 -9.39
CA LEU A 261 13.60 12.18 -9.41
C LEU A 261 14.51 11.84 -10.59
N GLU A 262 15.74 11.40 -10.30
CA GLU A 262 16.55 10.73 -11.32
C GLU A 262 15.89 9.39 -11.61
N PHE A 263 15.43 9.22 -12.84
CA PHE A 263 14.79 8.01 -13.35
C PHE A 263 15.77 7.16 -14.13
#